data_AF-A0A1X2HW29-F1
#
_entry.id   AF-A0A1X2HW29-F1
#
_cell.length_a   1.000
_cell.length_b   1.000
_cell.length_c   1.000
_cell.angle_alpha   90.00
_cell.angle_beta   90.00
_cell.angle_gamma   90.00
#
_symmetry.space_group_name_H-M   'P 1'
#
loop_
_entity.id
_entity.type
_entity.pdbx_description
1 polymer ?
#
loop_
_entity_poly.entity_id
_entity_poly.type
_entity_poly.pdbx_seq_one_letter_code
_entity_poly.pdbx_strand_id
1 'polypeptide(L)'
;MSDCGTCGGCFSSSSQCHPAKVDGSALSQDHLFYSLLQQAQSVKATASENHDHTIPTIVSILSQNVYASQTALLGAYRQLELSDFVDLAKLCYERHIAGSHVAWAWEFCDNNPSTLLSLLKQGETDPLYDHLDGQAEVHEVFNSMPEGAAGRITRI
;
A
#
# COMPACT_ATOMS: atom_id res chain seq x y z
N MET A 1 14.13 56.21 -13.16
CA MET A 1 12.90 56.09 -13.95
C MET A 1 12.54 54.60 -13.90
N SER A 2 11.91 54.10 -12.83
CA SER A 2 10.56 54.47 -12.33
C SER A 2 9.53 54.22 -13.44
N ASP A 3 8.43 53.51 -13.29
CA ASP A 3 7.75 52.87 -12.16
C ASP A 3 6.50 52.16 -12.74
N CYS A 4 5.71 51.53 -11.87
CA CYS A 4 4.30 51.12 -12.04
C CYS A 4 4.06 49.63 -12.40
N GLY A 5 3.37 48.82 -11.59
CA GLY A 5 2.58 49.18 -10.43
C GLY A 5 2.07 48.01 -9.58
N THR A 6 1.71 48.39 -8.37
CA THR A 6 1.16 47.62 -7.27
C THR A 6 -0.31 47.23 -7.52
N CYS A 7 -0.64 45.94 -7.36
CA CYS A 7 -1.94 45.45 -6.85
C CYS A 7 -1.57 44.28 -5.92
N GLY A 8 -1.85 44.31 -4.63
CA GLY A 8 -3.14 44.61 -4.01
C GLY A 8 -3.75 43.27 -3.62
N GLY A 9 -3.71 42.95 -2.32
CA GLY A 9 -4.02 41.61 -1.81
C GLY A 9 -5.46 41.15 -2.05
N CYS A 10 -5.63 39.83 -2.13
CA CYS A 10 -6.90 39.14 -1.99
C CYS A 10 -6.77 38.02 -0.95
N PHE A 11 -6.79 38.40 0.34
CA PHE A 11 -7.34 37.55 1.38
C PHE A 11 -8.84 37.85 1.42
N SER A 12 -9.67 36.94 0.89
CA SER A 12 -11.08 36.73 1.28
C SER A 12 -11.65 35.50 0.57
N SER A 13 -11.86 34.45 1.36
CA SER A 13 -12.92 33.44 1.28
C SER A 13 -13.75 33.33 -0.01
N SER A 14 -13.51 32.26 -0.79
CA SER A 14 -14.53 31.35 -1.35
C SER A 14 -13.93 30.60 -2.54
N SER A 15 -13.30 29.46 -2.28
CA SER A 15 -12.98 28.51 -3.35
C SER A 15 -13.09 27.14 -2.74
N GLN A 16 -14.29 26.57 -2.85
CA GLN A 16 -14.51 25.14 -2.73
C GLN A 16 -13.55 24.48 -3.71
N CYS A 17 -12.46 23.89 -3.21
CA CYS A 17 -11.72 22.89 -3.95
C CYS A 17 -12.66 21.69 -4.12
N HIS A 18 -13.43 21.69 -5.19
CA HIS A 18 -13.95 20.44 -5.72
C HIS A 18 -12.76 19.70 -6.32
N PRO A 19 -12.32 18.56 -5.76
CA PRO A 19 -11.51 17.66 -6.56
C PRO A 19 -12.44 17.17 -7.68
N ALA A 20 -12.14 17.59 -8.92
CA ALA A 20 -12.69 16.95 -10.09
C ALA A 20 -12.39 15.45 -9.93
N LYS A 21 -13.44 14.62 -9.86
CA LYS A 21 -13.31 13.17 -9.96
C LYS A 21 -12.72 12.88 -11.32
N VAL A 22 -11.43 12.59 -11.36
CA VAL A 22 -10.76 12.05 -12.54
C VAL A 22 -10.91 10.55 -12.44
N ASP A 23 -11.78 9.98 -13.26
CA ASP A 23 -12.01 8.54 -13.45
C ASP A 23 -10.80 7.80 -14.07
N GLY A 24 -9.58 8.34 -13.89
CA GLY A 24 -8.29 7.79 -14.32
C GLY A 24 -7.32 7.52 -13.16
N SER A 25 -7.80 7.53 -11.91
CA SER A 25 -6.97 7.40 -10.71
C SER A 25 -6.32 6.02 -10.55
N ALA A 26 -6.99 4.94 -10.97
CA ALA A 26 -6.48 3.57 -10.82
C ALA A 26 -5.23 3.31 -11.69
N LEU A 27 -5.29 3.66 -12.99
CA LEU A 27 -4.15 3.53 -13.90
C LEU A 27 -2.95 4.40 -13.46
N SER A 28 -3.23 5.57 -12.88
CA SER A 28 -2.21 6.45 -12.31
C SER A 28 -1.55 5.85 -11.07
N GLN A 29 -2.34 5.22 -10.20
CA GLN A 29 -1.85 4.59 -8.98
C GLN A 29 -1.06 3.31 -9.25
N ASP A 30 -1.48 2.48 -10.22
CA ASP A 30 -0.73 1.31 -10.65
C ASP A 30 0.64 1.71 -11.19
N HIS A 31 0.68 2.68 -12.11
CA HIS A 31 1.93 3.18 -12.66
C HIS A 31 2.83 3.78 -11.57
N LEU A 32 2.26 4.51 -10.61
CA LEU A 32 2.99 5.03 -9.46
C LEU A 32 3.60 3.89 -8.64
N PHE A 33 2.82 2.87 -8.29
CA PHE A 33 3.29 1.76 -7.46
C PHE A 33 4.43 0.99 -8.13
N TYR A 34 4.28 0.61 -9.41
CA TYR A 34 5.35 -0.07 -10.15
C TYR A 34 6.60 0.80 -10.32
N SER A 35 6.44 2.12 -10.50
CA SER A 35 7.59 3.04 -10.54
C SER A 35 8.35 3.08 -9.20
N LEU A 36 7.64 3.00 -8.07
CA LEU A 36 8.25 2.94 -6.74
C LEU A 36 8.99 1.61 -6.53
N LEU A 37 8.44 0.48 -6.97
CA LEU A 37 9.12 -0.82 -6.92
C LEU A 37 10.40 -0.81 -7.75
N GLN A 38 10.37 -0.24 -8.95
CA GLN A 38 11.54 -0.10 -9.81
C GLN A 38 12.59 0.83 -9.17
N GLN A 39 12.14 1.94 -8.59
CA GLN A 39 13.03 2.85 -7.87
C GLN A 39 13.71 2.13 -6.71
N ALA A 40 12.98 1.38 -5.88
CA ALA A 40 13.51 0.62 -4.75
C ALA A 40 14.62 -0.35 -5.18
N GLN A 41 14.46 -1.05 -6.32
CA GLN A 41 15.48 -1.96 -6.85
C GLN A 41 16.74 -1.23 -7.37
N SER A 42 16.58 0.02 -7.81
CA SER A 42 17.67 0.82 -8.37
C SER A 42 18.56 1.51 -7.33
N VAL A 43 18.16 1.57 -6.05
CA VAL A 43 18.87 2.32 -4.97
C VAL A 43 20.23 1.71 -4.59
N LYS A 44 20.70 0.65 -5.26
CA LYS A 44 21.98 -0.03 -4.95
C LYS A 44 23.26 0.81 -5.11
N ALA A 45 23.24 2.11 -5.42
CA ALA A 45 24.48 2.84 -5.75
C ALA A 45 24.68 4.26 -5.20
N THR A 46 23.71 4.92 -4.56
CA THR A 46 23.95 6.29 -4.06
C THR A 46 23.28 6.52 -2.71
N ALA A 47 23.98 6.15 -1.64
CA ALA A 47 23.74 6.67 -0.31
C ALA A 47 24.06 8.17 -0.32
N SER A 48 23.08 8.99 -0.67
CA SER A 48 23.10 10.44 -0.51
C SER A 48 21.90 10.81 0.32
N GLU A 49 22.16 11.63 1.34
CA GLU A 49 21.35 12.16 2.45
C GLU A 49 19.98 12.78 2.12
N ASN A 50 19.33 12.40 1.02
CA ASN A 50 17.91 12.64 0.80
C ASN A 50 17.15 11.46 1.35
N HIS A 51 16.24 11.73 2.28
CA HIS A 51 15.33 10.76 2.87
C HIS A 51 14.69 9.88 1.77
N ASP A 52 15.19 8.65 1.64
CA ASP A 52 14.63 7.68 0.72
C ASP A 52 13.27 7.24 1.28
N HIS A 53 12.22 7.94 0.83
CA HIS A 53 10.85 7.69 1.20
C HIS A 53 10.22 6.56 0.37
N THR A 54 10.94 5.90 -0.54
CA THR A 54 10.37 4.90 -1.43
C THR A 54 9.79 3.72 -0.66
N ILE A 55 10.55 3.11 0.25
CA ILE A 55 10.06 1.99 1.08
C ILE A 55 8.91 2.43 2.01
N PRO A 56 9.02 3.53 2.78
CA PRO A 56 7.89 4.04 3.55
C PRO A 56 6.63 4.32 2.72
N THR A 57 6.78 4.77 1.47
CA THR A 57 5.65 5.05 0.57
C THR A 57 4.99 3.76 0.08
N ILE A 58 5.78 2.75 -0.32
CA ILE A 58 5.27 1.41 -0.68
C ILE A 58 4.48 0.82 0.50
N VAL A 59 5.05 0.90 1.71
CA VAL A 59 4.40 0.44 2.93
C VAL A 59 3.10 1.18 3.20
N SER A 60 3.08 2.51 3.04
CA SER A 60 1.89 3.34 3.21
C SER A 60 0.77 2.93 2.24
N ILE A 61 1.11 2.74 0.97
CA ILE A 61 0.14 2.33 -0.07
C ILE A 61 -0.47 0.97 0.27
N LEU A 62 0.34 -0.03 0.59
CA LEU A 62 -0.15 -1.38 0.90
C LEU A 62 -0.90 -1.46 2.23
N SER A 63 -0.48 -0.69 3.24
CA SER A 63 -1.12 -0.71 4.55
C SER A 63 -2.46 0.01 4.58
N GLN A 64 -2.75 0.92 3.65
CA GLN A 64 -4.00 1.70 3.59
C GLN A 64 -4.37 2.35 4.94
N ASN A 65 -3.37 2.85 5.69
CA ASN A 65 -3.49 3.42 7.03
C ASN A 65 -3.87 2.42 8.15
N VAL A 66 -3.80 1.12 7.90
CA VAL A 66 -3.93 0.09 8.93
C VAL A 66 -2.59 -0.10 9.63
N TYR A 67 -2.53 0.31 10.90
CA TYR A 67 -1.31 0.27 11.70
C TYR A 67 -0.68 -1.14 11.77
N ALA A 68 -1.49 -2.18 12.02
CA ALA A 68 -1.00 -3.56 12.09
C ALA A 68 -0.31 -4.00 10.79
N SER A 69 -0.88 -3.63 9.64
CA SER A 69 -0.33 -3.91 8.32
C SER A 69 0.96 -3.13 8.05
N GLN A 70 1.03 -1.88 8.50
CA GLN A 70 2.25 -1.09 8.45
C GLN A 70 3.37 -1.74 9.27
N THR A 71 3.06 -2.21 10.49
CA THR A 71 4.01 -2.94 11.33
C THR A 71 4.47 -4.25 10.69
N ALA A 72 3.55 -5.03 10.10
CA ALA A 72 3.86 -6.26 9.39
C ALA A 72 4.82 -6.01 8.21
N LEU A 73 4.54 -5.02 7.36
CA LEU A 73 5.37 -4.70 6.20
C LEU A 73 6.76 -4.16 6.58
N LEU A 74 6.84 -3.32 7.62
CA LEU A 74 8.14 -2.88 8.15
C LEU A 74 8.91 -4.05 8.78
N GLY A 75 8.20 -4.99 9.41
CA GLY A 75 8.75 -6.25 9.90
C GLY A 75 9.29 -7.11 8.76
N ALA A 76 8.57 -7.22 7.65
CA ALA A 76 8.99 -7.93 6.44
C ALA A 76 10.25 -7.31 5.84
N TYR A 77 10.27 -5.98 5.69
CA TYR A 77 11.42 -5.25 5.16
C TYR A 77 12.70 -5.45 5.99
N ARG A 78 12.56 -5.63 7.32
CA ARG A 78 13.71 -5.89 8.22
C ARG A 78 14.22 -7.32 8.18
N GLN A 79 13.40 -8.26 7.74
CA GLN A 79 13.69 -9.70 7.78
C GLN A 79 14.07 -10.28 6.40
N LEU A 80 13.57 -9.66 5.32
CA LEU A 80 13.85 -10.05 3.95
C LEU A 80 14.97 -9.21 3.35
N GLU A 81 15.66 -9.78 2.37
CA GLU A 81 16.48 -9.00 1.45
C GLU A 81 15.59 -8.03 0.66
N LEU A 82 16.16 -6.88 0.26
CA LEU A 82 15.42 -5.84 -0.45
C LEU A 82 14.69 -6.37 -1.69
N SER A 83 15.31 -7.26 -2.46
CA SER A 83 14.68 -7.88 -3.64
C SER A 83 13.46 -8.71 -3.28
N ASP A 84 13.55 -9.50 -2.21
CA ASP A 84 12.45 -10.36 -1.75
C ASP A 84 11.32 -9.53 -1.14
N PHE A 85 11.65 -8.44 -0.44
CA PHE A 85 10.64 -7.48 0.02
C PHE A 85 9.91 -6.82 -1.16
N VAL A 86 10.63 -6.39 -2.19
CA VAL A 86 10.01 -5.79 -3.39
C VAL A 86 9.12 -6.81 -4.10
N ASP A 87 9.55 -8.06 -4.23
CA ASP A 87 8.73 -9.13 -4.79
C ASP A 87 7.47 -9.39 -3.96
N LEU A 88 7.60 -9.41 -2.63
CA LEU A 88 6.47 -9.56 -1.71
C LEU A 88 5.48 -8.41 -1.89
N ALA A 89 5.97 -7.17 -1.88
CA ALA A 89 5.14 -5.97 -2.05
C ALA A 89 4.39 -5.98 -3.39
N LYS A 90 5.07 -6.40 -4.46
CA LYS A 90 4.49 -6.57 -5.79
C LYS A 90 3.37 -7.61 -5.77
N LEU A 91 3.63 -8.81 -5.24
CA LEU A 91 2.65 -9.90 -5.20
C LEU A 91 1.43 -9.54 -4.34
N CYS A 92 1.63 -8.87 -3.21
CA CYS A 92 0.53 -8.36 -2.39
C CYS A 92 -0.33 -7.36 -3.18
N TYR A 93 0.28 -6.44 -3.93
CA TYR A 93 -0.44 -5.48 -4.74
C TYR A 93 -1.24 -6.14 -5.87
N GLU A 94 -0.61 -7.02 -6.65
CA GLU A 94 -1.22 -7.74 -7.77
C GLU A 94 -2.40 -8.62 -7.33
N ARG A 95 -2.32 -9.18 -6.12
CA ARG A 95 -3.35 -10.05 -5.54
C ARG A 95 -4.35 -9.29 -4.65
N HIS A 96 -4.31 -7.96 -4.64
CA HIS A 96 -5.16 -7.10 -3.81
C HIS A 96 -5.10 -7.40 -2.29
N ILE A 97 -3.97 -7.92 -1.81
CA ILE A 97 -3.68 -8.11 -0.39
C ILE A 97 -3.17 -6.77 0.15
N ALA A 98 -4.10 -5.90 0.54
CA ALA A 98 -3.85 -4.57 1.07
C ALA A 98 -4.73 -4.28 2.30
N GLY A 99 -4.43 -3.20 3.02
CA GLY A 99 -5.17 -2.84 4.24
C GLY A 99 -5.05 -3.95 5.28
N SER A 100 -6.15 -4.29 5.96
CA SER A 100 -6.18 -5.32 6.99
C SER A 100 -5.76 -6.70 6.50
N HIS A 101 -5.95 -7.03 5.22
CA HIS A 101 -5.55 -8.31 4.65
C HIS A 101 -4.06 -8.59 4.80
N VAL A 102 -3.21 -7.55 4.78
CA VAL A 102 -1.76 -7.72 5.00
C VAL A 102 -1.47 -8.20 6.41
N ALA A 103 -2.13 -7.62 7.42
CA ALA A 103 -1.95 -8.04 8.81
C ALA A 103 -2.44 -9.48 9.03
N TRP A 104 -3.57 -9.86 8.44
CA TRP A 104 -4.09 -11.22 8.54
C TRP A 104 -3.23 -12.23 7.79
N ALA A 105 -2.71 -11.88 6.61
CA ALA A 105 -1.79 -12.72 5.86
C ALA A 105 -0.49 -12.95 6.63
N TRP A 106 -0.04 -11.92 7.34
CA TRP A 106 1.12 -11.99 8.21
C TRP A 106 0.92 -12.93 9.40
N GLU A 107 -0.24 -12.82 10.06
CA GLU A 107 -0.63 -13.70 11.17
C GLU A 107 -0.78 -15.16 10.73
N PHE A 108 -1.43 -15.40 9.58
CA PHE A 108 -1.56 -16.73 8.97
C PHE A 108 -0.20 -17.41 8.74
N CYS A 109 0.82 -16.63 8.41
CA CYS A 109 2.17 -17.12 8.17
C CYS A 109 3.05 -17.12 9.45
N ASP A 110 2.46 -17.12 10.64
CA ASP A 110 3.17 -17.09 11.92
C ASP A 110 4.18 -15.93 12.04
N ASN A 111 3.84 -14.78 11.47
CA ASN A 111 4.70 -13.59 11.40
C ASN A 111 6.01 -13.81 10.61
N ASN A 112 6.04 -14.80 9.71
CA ASN A 112 7.20 -15.12 8.89
C ASN A 112 7.03 -14.62 7.43
N PRO A 113 7.75 -13.55 7.03
CA PRO A 113 7.64 -12.97 5.69
C PRO A 113 8.06 -13.92 4.57
N SER A 114 9.03 -14.79 4.84
CA SER A 114 9.56 -15.73 3.85
C SER A 114 8.51 -16.79 3.49
N THR A 115 7.72 -17.20 4.48
CA THR A 115 6.62 -18.15 4.29
C THR A 115 5.52 -17.52 3.42
N LEU A 116 5.12 -16.29 3.74
CA LEU A 116 4.15 -15.55 2.93
C LEU A 116 4.64 -15.38 1.48
N LEU A 117 5.89 -14.93 1.30
CA LEU A 117 6.48 -14.78 -0.04
C LEU A 117 6.48 -16.11 -0.82
N SER A 118 6.84 -17.21 -0.16
CA SER A 118 6.85 -18.54 -0.77
C SER A 118 5.45 -18.97 -1.22
N LEU A 119 4.43 -18.81 -0.37
CA LEU A 119 3.04 -19.12 -0.71
C LEU A 119 2.56 -18.31 -1.92
N LEU A 120 2.83 -17.01 -1.93
CA LEU A 120 2.44 -16.13 -3.03
C LEU A 120 3.22 -16.42 -4.33
N LYS A 121 4.46 -16.91 -4.27
CA LYS A 121 5.24 -17.32 -5.45
C LYS A 121 4.81 -18.68 -6.01
N GLN A 122 4.46 -19.63 -5.15
CA GLN A 122 4.05 -20.99 -5.56
C GLN A 122 2.63 -21.05 -6.13
N GLY A 123 1.77 -20.10 -5.73
CA GLY A 123 0.39 -20.04 -6.21
C GLY A 123 -0.58 -20.93 -5.43
N GLU A 124 -0.11 -21.68 -4.42
CA GLU A 124 -0.95 -22.42 -3.47
C GLU A 124 -1.60 -21.47 -2.44
N THR A 125 -2.39 -20.52 -2.92
CA THR A 125 -2.91 -19.41 -2.11
C THR A 125 -4.34 -19.60 -1.62
N ASP A 126 -5.02 -20.68 -2.02
CA ASP A 126 -6.40 -20.94 -1.59
C ASP A 126 -6.57 -20.95 -0.06
N PRO A 127 -5.72 -21.66 0.73
CA PRO A 127 -5.86 -21.64 2.19
C PRO A 127 -5.66 -20.25 2.80
N LEU A 128 -4.74 -19.47 2.23
CA LEU A 128 -4.52 -18.08 2.64
C LEU A 128 -5.75 -17.23 2.32
N TYR A 129 -6.30 -17.34 1.12
CA TYR A 129 -7.44 -16.53 0.68
C TYR A 129 -8.70 -16.86 1.47
N ASP A 130 -8.97 -18.15 1.71
CA ASP A 130 -10.08 -18.57 2.58
C ASP A 130 -9.92 -18.00 4.00
N HIS A 131 -8.69 -17.98 4.53
CA HIS A 131 -8.41 -17.35 5.82
C HIS A 131 -8.66 -15.83 5.80
N LEU A 132 -8.20 -15.13 4.76
CA LEU A 132 -8.37 -13.68 4.61
C LEU A 132 -9.84 -13.29 4.49
N ASP A 133 -10.62 -14.01 3.68
CA ASP A 133 -12.05 -13.80 3.52
C ASP A 133 -12.79 -14.07 4.84
N GLY A 134 -12.42 -15.12 5.57
CA GLY A 134 -12.97 -15.42 6.90
C GLY A 134 -12.65 -14.34 7.94
N GLN A 135 -11.44 -13.79 7.95
CA GLN A 135 -11.08 -12.66 8.82
C GLN A 135 -11.86 -11.40 8.46
N ALA A 136 -12.10 -11.15 7.17
CA ALA A 136 -12.92 -10.04 6.72
C ALA A 136 -14.37 -10.16 7.23
N GLU A 137 -14.97 -11.35 7.14
CA GLU A 137 -16.30 -11.63 7.68
C GLU A 137 -16.37 -11.42 9.20
N VAL A 138 -15.39 -11.96 9.94
CA VAL A 138 -15.29 -11.77 11.39
C VAL A 138 -15.19 -10.27 11.70
N HIS A 139 -14.33 -9.54 11.01
CA HIS A 139 -14.16 -8.10 11.20
C HIS A 139 -15.47 -7.33 10.96
N GLU A 140 -16.23 -7.69 9.91
CA GLU A 140 -17.51 -7.07 9.59
C GLU A 140 -18.54 -7.30 10.70
N VAL A 141 -18.67 -8.55 11.17
CA VAL A 141 -19.62 -8.92 12.22
C VAL A 141 -19.31 -8.19 13.53
N PHE A 142 -18.04 -8.19 13.96
CA PHE A 142 -17.65 -7.56 15.22
C PHE A 142 -17.78 -6.03 15.20
N ASN A 143 -17.63 -5.40 14.03
CA ASN A 143 -17.74 -3.94 13.88
C ASN A 143 -19.12 -3.48 13.38
N SER A 144 -20.10 -4.38 13.27
CA SER A 144 -21.44 -4.07 12.73
C SER A 144 -21.40 -3.41 11.35
N MET A 145 -20.50 -3.87 10.49
CA MET A 145 -20.34 -3.37 9.12
C MET A 145 -21.25 -4.15 8.16
N PRO A 146 -21.65 -3.56 7.01
CA PRO A 146 -22.32 -4.30 5.96
C PRO A 146 -21.44 -5.45 5.43
N GLU A 147 -22.08 -6.52 4.96
CA GLU A 147 -21.38 -7.64 4.34
C GLU A 147 -20.55 -7.17 3.12
N GLY A 148 -19.30 -7.61 3.07
CA GLY A 148 -18.34 -7.26 2.02
C GLY A 148 -17.68 -5.90 2.18
N ALA A 149 -18.01 -5.13 3.23
CA ALA A 149 -17.43 -3.80 3.47
C ALA A 149 -15.93 -3.84 3.82
N ALA A 150 -15.42 -4.96 4.38
CA ALA A 150 -13.99 -5.15 4.63
C ALA A 150 -13.23 -5.61 3.36
N GLY A 151 -13.93 -5.83 2.24
CA GLY A 151 -13.38 -6.38 1.00
C GLY A 151 -13.22 -7.90 1.04
N ARG A 152 -12.97 -8.49 -0.13
CA ARG A 152 -12.67 -9.92 -0.30
C ARG A 152 -11.53 -10.06 -1.30
N ILE A 153 -10.79 -11.16 -1.22
CA ILE A 153 -9.67 -11.40 -2.14
C ILE A 153 -10.20 -11.95 -3.47
N THR A 154 -9.89 -11.25 -4.56
CA THR A 154 -10.19 -11.73 -5.91
C THR A 154 -9.29 -12.93 -6.24
N ARG A 155 -9.90 -14.09 -6.48
CA ARG A 155 -9.19 -15.30 -6.95
C ARG A 155 -8.90 -15.12 -8.44
N ILE A 156 -7.61 -15.11 -8.82
CA ILE A 156 -7.12 -14.96 -10.20
C ILE A 156 -6.60 -16.32 -10.69
#